data_AF-A0A9N8VWP3-F1
#
_entry.id   AF-A0A9N8VWP3-F1
#
_cell.length_a   1.000
_cell.length_b   1.000
_cell.length_c   1.000
_cell.angle_alpha   90.00
_cell.angle_beta   90.00
_cell.angle_gamma   90.00
#
_symmetry.space_group_name_H-M   'P 1'
#
loop_
_entity.id
_entity.type
_entity.pdbx_description
1 polymer ?
#
loop_
_entity_poly.entity_id
_entity_poly.type
_entity_poly.pdbx_seq_one_letter_code
_entity_poly.pdbx_strand_id
1 'polypeptide(L)'
;MNLTSEESEKRVGFGKERYEEKTFQEKVKETFNLLKDPTWKVLDATKTVYDLRNEIKDLSLETIQKCNYLQLKEDLWKECS
;
A
#
# COMPACT_ATOMS: atom_id res chain seq x y z
N MET A 1 -0.52 1.91 0.98
CA MET A 1 -0.39 3.22 1.66
C MET A 1 -0.25 4.28 0.60
N ASN A 2 -0.84 5.46 0.79
CA ASN A 2 -0.77 6.57 -0.17
C ASN A 2 -0.02 7.74 0.47
N LEU A 3 0.98 8.24 -0.24
CA LEU A 3 1.79 9.39 0.12
C LEU A 3 2.05 10.18 -1.16
N THR A 4 2.06 11.50 -1.08
CA THR A 4 2.44 12.31 -2.25
C THR A 4 3.96 12.30 -2.45
N SER A 5 4.38 12.63 -3.66
CA SER A 5 5.81 12.81 -3.97
C SER A 5 6.39 13.94 -3.12
N GLU A 6 5.65 15.04 -2.92
CA GLU A 6 6.06 16.18 -2.10
C GLU A 6 6.28 15.82 -0.63
N GLU A 7 5.49 14.90 -0.07
CA GLU A 7 5.67 14.42 1.31
C GLU A 7 6.79 13.39 1.43
N SER A 8 7.07 12.65 0.37
CA SER A 8 8.18 11.71 0.30
C SER A 8 9.53 12.43 0.25
N GLU A 9 9.61 13.53 -0.50
CA GLU A 9 10.78 14.41 -0.58
C GLU A 9 11.19 15.01 0.77
N LYS A 10 10.24 15.18 1.70
CA LYS A 10 10.52 15.70 3.05
C LYS A 10 11.21 14.68 3.95
N ARG A 11 11.27 13.40 3.55
CA ARG A 11 11.95 12.36 4.33
C ARG A 11 13.46 12.46 4.11
N VAL A 12 14.23 12.34 5.20
CA VAL A 12 15.68 12.37 5.14
C VAL A 12 16.18 11.24 4.24
N GLY A 13 16.82 11.59 3.13
CA GLY A 13 17.45 10.62 2.23
C GLY A 13 16.81 10.46 0.85
N PHE A 14 15.68 11.11 0.56
CA PHE A 14 15.04 11.05 -0.75
C PHE A 14 16.00 11.49 -1.88
N GLY A 15 16.04 10.72 -2.96
CA GLY A 15 16.84 10.98 -4.16
C GLY A 15 18.21 10.29 -4.16
N LYS A 16 18.48 9.40 -3.19
CA LYS A 16 19.75 8.65 -3.10
C LYS A 16 19.65 7.26 -3.72
N GLU A 17 18.45 6.69 -3.79
CA GLU A 17 18.21 5.39 -4.41
C GLU A 17 17.72 5.54 -5.86
N ARG A 18 17.97 4.52 -6.71
CA ARG A 18 17.75 4.54 -8.16
C ARG A 18 16.33 4.98 -8.58
N TYR A 19 15.33 4.69 -7.75
CA TYR A 19 13.93 4.93 -8.07
C TYR A 19 13.30 6.08 -7.27
N GLU A 20 14.08 6.81 -6.47
CA GLU A 20 13.61 8.00 -5.74
C GLU A 20 13.63 9.25 -6.63
N GLU A 21 13.03 9.14 -7.81
CA GLU A 21 12.86 10.23 -8.76
C GLU A 21 11.36 10.49 -8.95
N LYS A 22 10.96 11.77 -8.97
CA LYS A 22 9.56 12.18 -8.92
C LYS A 22 8.75 11.63 -10.09
N THR A 23 9.22 11.79 -11.33
CA THR A 23 8.49 11.35 -12.52
C THR A 23 8.36 9.82 -12.58
N PHE A 24 9.35 9.10 -12.05
CA PHE A 24 9.30 7.66 -11.89
C PHE A 24 8.25 7.24 -10.86
N GLN A 25 8.24 7.86 -9.68
CA GLN A 25 7.28 7.57 -8.62
C GLN A 25 5.83 7.89 -9.02
N GLU A 26 5.60 8.93 -9.82
CA GLU A 26 4.29 9.24 -10.39
C GLU A 26 3.77 8.10 -11.30
N LYS A 27 4.60 7.59 -12.22
CA LYS A 27 4.23 6.45 -13.09
C LYS A 27 3.99 5.15 -12.30
N VAL A 28 4.78 4.94 -11.25
CA VAL A 28 4.59 3.81 -10.34
C VAL A 28 3.23 3.92 -9.63
N LYS A 29 2.85 5.11 -9.15
CA LYS A 29 1.54 5.37 -8.53
C LYS A 29 0.38 5.11 -9.50
N GLU A 30 0.49 5.55 -10.74
CA GLU A 30 -0.50 5.26 -11.79
C GLU A 30 -0.65 3.75 -11.99
N THR A 31 0.47 3.02 -12.07
CA THR A 31 0.46 1.56 -12.23
C THR A 31 -0.20 0.86 -11.03
N PHE A 32 0.10 1.28 -9.80
CA PHE A 32 -0.56 0.76 -8.60
C PHE A 32 -2.08 1.02 -8.61
N ASN A 33 -2.53 2.16 -9.15
CA ASN A 33 -3.96 2.43 -9.30
C ASN A 33 -4.64 1.50 -10.31
N LEU A 34 -3.94 1.09 -11.39
CA LEU A 34 -4.45 0.11 -12.35
C LEU A 34 -4.54 -1.30 -11.75
N LEU A 35 -3.66 -1.66 -10.83
CA LEU A 35 -3.62 -2.96 -10.16
C LEU A 35 -4.57 -3.07 -8.96
N LYS A 36 -5.12 -1.94 -8.49
CA LYS A 36 -5.93 -1.89 -7.29
C LYS A 36 -7.22 -2.67 -7.48
N ASP A 37 -7.49 -3.60 -6.55
CA ASP A 37 -8.73 -4.36 -6.48
C ASP A 37 -9.55 -4.01 -5.21
N PRO A 38 -10.80 -4.49 -5.08
CA PRO A 38 -11.66 -4.17 -3.93
C PRO A 38 -11.13 -4.61 -2.55
N THR A 39 -10.17 -5.53 -2.50
CA THR A 39 -9.56 -6.00 -1.24
C THR A 39 -8.55 -5.00 -0.68
N TRP A 40 -8.04 -4.09 -1.51
CA TRP A 40 -7.00 -3.14 -1.10
C TRP A 40 -7.53 -2.12 -0.09
N LYS A 41 -6.82 -1.97 1.03
CA LYS A 41 -7.01 -0.88 1.99
C LYS A 41 -5.96 0.20 1.76
N VAL A 42 -6.40 1.36 1.27
CA VAL A 42 -5.52 2.51 1.05
C VAL A 42 -5.47 3.35 2.31
N LEU A 43 -4.32 3.32 2.99
CA LEU A 43 -4.07 4.09 4.21
C LEU A 43 -3.32 5.38 3.89
N ASP A 44 -3.69 6.45 4.59
CA ASP A 44 -3.01 7.75 4.53
C ASP A 44 -1.69 7.71 5.31
N ALA A 45 -0.58 7.82 4.60
CA ALA A 45 0.75 7.76 5.19
C ALA A 45 1.28 9.10 5.68
N THR A 46 0.47 10.18 5.64
CA THR A 46 0.81 11.49 6.19
C THR A 46 0.57 11.59 7.70
N LYS A 47 -0.22 10.64 8.26
CA LYS A 47 -0.48 10.51 9.69
C LYS A 47 0.79 10.29 10.50
N THR A 48 0.68 10.49 11.82
CA THR A 48 1.78 10.13 12.72
C THR A 48 2.08 8.64 12.64
N VAL A 49 3.32 8.26 12.92
CA VAL A 49 3.73 6.84 12.95
C VAL A 49 2.89 6.04 13.95
N TYR A 50 2.47 6.66 15.06
CA TYR A 50 1.66 5.99 16.07
C TYR A 50 0.24 5.70 15.57
N ASP A 51 -0.44 6.70 15.01
CA ASP A 51 -1.80 6.56 14.53
C ASP A 51 -1.87 5.58 13.36
N LEU A 52 -0.93 5.69 12.41
CA LEU A 52 -0.84 4.79 11.27
C LEU A 52 -0.55 3.35 11.72
N ARG A 53 0.32 3.16 12.72
CA ARG A 53 0.61 1.82 13.27
C ARG A 53 -0.64 1.19 13.90
N ASN A 54 -1.41 1.96 14.66
CA ASN A 54 -2.64 1.45 15.29
C ASN A 54 -3.67 1.06 14.22
N GLU A 55 -3.86 1.90 13.20
CA GLU A 55 -4.75 1.60 12.08
C GLU A 55 -4.35 0.31 11.33
N ILE A 56 -3.05 0.15 11.03
CA ILE A 56 -2.52 -1.08 10.42
C ILE A 56 -2.78 -2.30 11.30
N LYS A 57 -2.53 -2.18 12.61
CA LYS A 57 -2.73 -3.27 13.57
C LYS A 57 -4.19 -3.72 13.60
N ASP A 58 -5.11 -2.78 13.72
CA ASP A 58 -6.53 -3.09 13.86
C ASP A 58 -7.08 -3.74 12.59
N LEU A 59 -6.75 -3.20 11.41
CA LEU A 59 -7.12 -3.79 10.12
C LEU A 59 -6.53 -5.18 9.91
N SER A 60 -5.30 -5.39 10.37
CA SER A 60 -4.62 -6.69 10.27
C SER A 60 -5.31 -7.73 11.16
N LEU A 61 -5.64 -7.37 12.41
CA LEU A 61 -6.35 -8.27 13.34
C LEU A 61 -7.76 -8.59 12.84
N GLU A 62 -8.50 -7.61 12.32
CA GLU A 62 -9.81 -7.81 11.71
C GLU A 62 -9.72 -8.75 10.50
N THR A 63 -8.71 -8.58 9.65
CA THR A 63 -8.49 -9.44 8.47
C THR A 63 -8.16 -10.88 8.87
N ILE A 64 -7.28 -11.07 9.87
CA ILE A 64 -6.96 -12.39 10.41
C ILE A 64 -8.22 -13.09 10.91
N GLN A 65 -9.07 -12.37 11.66
CA GLN A 65 -10.32 -12.93 12.18
C GLN A 65 -11.29 -13.32 11.05
N LYS A 66 -11.47 -12.46 10.03
CA LYS A 66 -12.36 -12.73 8.89
C LYS A 66 -11.89 -13.91 8.05
N CYS A 67 -10.58 -14.06 7.88
CA CYS A 67 -10.00 -15.09 7.03
C CYS A 67 -9.69 -16.40 7.76
N ASN A 68 -9.92 -16.47 9.08
CA ASN A 68 -9.54 -17.64 9.92
C ASN A 68 -10.12 -18.97 9.43
N TYR A 69 -11.25 -18.94 8.73
CA TYR A 69 -11.94 -20.14 8.21
C TYR A 69 -12.00 -20.19 6.68
N LEU A 70 -11.36 -19.23 6.00
CA LEU A 70 -11.33 -19.20 4.55
C LEU A 70 -10.13 -20.03 4.06
N GLN A 71 -10.36 -20.86 3.04
CA GLN A 71 -9.27 -21.53 2.37
C GLN A 71 -8.42 -20.52 1.60
N LEU A 72 -7.10 -20.72 1.61
CA LEU A 72 -6.19 -19.90 0.82
C LEU A 72 -6.55 -20.02 -0.66
N LYS A 73 -6.71 -18.87 -1.31
CA LYS A 73 -6.89 -18.81 -2.74
C LYS A 73 -5.54 -19.04 -3.44
N GLU A 74 -5.53 -19.97 -4.40
CA GLU A 74 -4.35 -20.27 -5.22
C GLU A 74 -4.45 -19.67 -6.63
N ASP A 75 -5.32 -18.68 -6.83
CA ASP A 75 -5.69 -18.10 -8.12
C ASP A 75 -5.20 -16.67 -8.33
N LEU A 76 -4.19 -16.23 -7.57
CA LEU A 76 -3.59 -14.91 -7.76
C LEU A 76 -3.11 -14.73 -9.20
N TRP A 77 -3.74 -13.80 -9.92
CA TRP A 77 -3.51 -13.52 -11.34
C TRP A 77 -3.67 -14.72 -12.28
N LYS A 78 -4.47 -15.73 -11.89
CA LYS A 78 -5.00 -16.72 -12.82
C LYS A 78 -6.23 -16.15 -13.52
N GLU A 79 -6.39 -16.46 -14.80
CA GLU A 79 -7.61 -16.10 -15.53
C GLU A 79 -8.81 -16.77 -14.85
N CYS A 80 -9.87 -16.01 -14.55
CA CYS A 80 -11.15 -16.60 -14.21
C CYS A 80 -11.69 -17.28 -15.47
N SER A 81 -11.59 -18.62 -15.53
CA SER A 81 -12.26 -19.44 -16.54
C SER A 81 -13.77 -19.48 -16.34
#